data_AF-A0A090L227-F1
#
_entry.id   AF-A0A090L227-F1
#
_cell.length_a   1.000
_cell.length_b   1.000
_cell.length_c   1.000
_cell.angle_alpha   90.00
_cell.angle_beta   90.00
_cell.angle_gamma   90.00
#
_symmetry.space_group_name_H-M   'P 1'
#
loop_
_entity.id
_entity.type
_entity.pdbx_description
1 polymer ?
#
loop_
_entity_poly.entity_id
_entity_poly.type
_entity_poly.pdbx_seq_one_letter_code
_entity_poly.pdbx_strand_id
1 'polypeptide(L)'
;MNDVDKVSLSTISSFTSDHPSKIKVYSLSPLKEEIETYHESTSIFYNKNLKQFFLKFKFQEKYAKDLKKWLKKNGKSGVVTIKLNSGNKIKISSMLLKKQSNRFDRLIKSYTEDLLVDGSNLDEVSFEKIVKFLNTGKMVFNINELPELLRISNTLEMLNIVTIIESALLLHFPYCINLLIDALNMSSNPLTLLQTSMKWHISNVANCYLTDLIIDNHFYNLSPAAIISILSNDKLKVSSEFDVLKLCMIYILKGDKFFHADSLFNCIRFANLSIQEIENMESEIEKYDEEYLTAIFKNYTTRSSQYDGENLFRNFNLLPPRGNCDVNIYDNISQLIDEVYIKIKNEFLKEKLNGCGGDDDNINEKFKSFTLSLIVPKNKTKKN
;
A
#
# COMPACT_ATOMS: atom_id res chain seq x y z
N MET A 1 10.32 -7.74 -40.98
CA MET A 1 9.84 -7.88 -39.60
C MET A 1 9.24 -6.54 -39.16
N ASN A 2 8.37 -5.94 -40.00
CA ASN A 2 8.01 -4.51 -39.89
C ASN A 2 6.51 -4.24 -39.64
N ASP A 3 5.67 -5.27 -39.47
CA ASP A 3 4.22 -5.10 -39.22
C ASP A 3 3.72 -5.73 -37.91
N VAL A 4 4.63 -6.13 -37.01
CA VAL A 4 4.27 -6.68 -35.68
C VAL A 4 4.48 -5.66 -34.55
N ASP A 5 5.09 -4.50 -34.84
CA ASP A 5 5.54 -3.56 -33.80
C ASP A 5 4.48 -2.57 -33.30
N LYS A 6 3.27 -2.54 -33.86
CA LYS A 6 2.24 -1.55 -33.48
C LYS A 6 1.18 -2.01 -32.49
N VAL A 7 1.20 -3.26 -32.01
CA VAL A 7 0.15 -3.78 -31.09
C VAL A 7 0.59 -3.80 -29.60
N SER A 8 1.78 -3.31 -29.26
CA SER A 8 2.42 -3.67 -27.97
C SER A 8 2.29 -2.72 -26.77
N LEU A 9 1.47 -1.66 -26.83
CA LEU A 9 1.25 -0.76 -25.67
C LEU A 9 -0.21 -0.28 -25.50
N SER A 10 -0.98 -0.17 -26.58
CA SER A 10 -2.31 0.47 -26.56
C SER A 10 -3.40 -0.35 -25.87
N THR A 11 -3.30 -1.69 -25.85
CA THR A 11 -4.36 -2.55 -25.29
C THR A 11 -4.27 -2.72 -23.76
N ILE A 12 -3.10 -2.41 -23.17
CA ILE A 12 -2.93 -2.43 -21.70
C ILE A 12 -3.06 -1.01 -21.15
N SER A 13 -2.62 0.02 -21.88
CA SER A 13 -2.79 1.41 -21.42
C SER A 13 -4.26 1.80 -21.27
N SER A 14 -5.19 1.19 -22.02
CA SER A 14 -6.63 1.43 -21.86
C SER A 14 -7.19 1.02 -20.50
N PHE A 15 -6.53 0.11 -19.77
CA PHE A 15 -6.93 -0.26 -18.42
C PHE A 15 -6.47 0.75 -17.36
N THR A 16 -5.45 1.56 -17.66
CA THR A 16 -4.83 2.52 -16.73
C THR A 16 -5.06 3.99 -17.10
N SER A 17 -5.54 4.27 -18.31
CA SER A 17 -5.74 5.64 -18.83
C SER A 17 -7.14 6.20 -18.61
N ASP A 18 -8.10 5.39 -18.19
CA ASP A 18 -9.49 5.81 -18.07
C ASP A 18 -9.76 6.53 -16.75
N HIS A 19 -10.16 7.80 -16.87
CA HIS A 19 -10.63 8.64 -15.79
C HIS A 19 -11.86 7.98 -15.10
N PRO A 20 -11.95 7.95 -13.75
CA PRO A 20 -13.00 7.22 -13.03
C PRO A 20 -14.44 7.70 -13.30
N SER A 21 -14.61 8.86 -13.93
CA SER A 21 -15.94 9.34 -14.34
C SER A 21 -16.53 8.58 -15.53
N LYS A 22 -15.76 7.74 -16.24
CA LYS A 22 -16.25 6.89 -17.32
C LYS A 22 -16.53 5.44 -16.90
N ILE A 23 -15.98 4.99 -15.76
CA ILE A 23 -16.37 3.73 -15.13
C ILE A 23 -17.64 4.01 -14.34
N LYS A 24 -18.76 4.13 -15.07
CA LYS A 24 -20.09 4.25 -14.50
C LYS A 24 -20.31 3.08 -13.54
N VAL A 25 -20.33 3.43 -12.25
CA VAL A 25 -20.99 2.69 -11.18
C VAL A 25 -20.41 1.28 -11.02
N TYR A 26 -19.51 1.11 -10.05
CA TYR A 26 -19.42 -0.16 -9.30
C TYR A 26 -20.77 -0.38 -8.61
N SER A 27 -21.77 -0.76 -9.41
CA SER A 27 -23.08 -1.19 -9.01
C SER A 27 -22.86 -2.56 -8.39
N LEU A 28 -22.96 -2.58 -7.07
CA LEU A 28 -22.90 -3.78 -6.24
C LEU A 28 -23.92 -4.79 -6.75
N SER A 29 -23.42 -5.85 -7.40
CA SER A 29 -24.09 -7.14 -7.40
C SER A 29 -23.12 -8.17 -6.81
N PRO A 30 -23.50 -8.86 -5.72
CA PRO A 30 -22.70 -9.93 -5.16
C PRO A 30 -22.97 -11.19 -5.98
N LEU A 31 -22.44 -11.31 -7.20
CA LEU A 31 -22.50 -12.56 -7.98
C LEU A 31 -21.54 -12.56 -9.18
N LYS A 32 -20.31 -13.03 -8.93
CA LYS A 32 -19.60 -14.08 -9.67
C LYS A 32 -18.23 -14.33 -9.00
N GLU A 33 -18.02 -15.57 -8.56
CA GLU A 33 -16.86 -15.98 -7.74
C GLU A 33 -15.52 -16.01 -8.48
N GLU A 34 -15.47 -15.78 -9.80
CA GLU A 34 -14.22 -15.65 -10.54
C GLU A 34 -14.40 -14.55 -11.59
N ILE A 35 -13.71 -13.41 -11.41
CA ILE A 35 -13.63 -12.39 -12.47
C ILE A 35 -12.51 -12.84 -13.41
N GLU A 36 -12.85 -13.74 -14.33
CA GLU A 36 -11.98 -14.04 -15.46
C GLU A 36 -12.18 -12.94 -16.51
N THR A 37 -11.29 -11.95 -16.54
CA THR A 37 -11.20 -11.05 -17.70
C THR A 37 -10.54 -11.80 -18.85
N TYR A 38 -11.36 -12.34 -19.74
CA TYR A 38 -10.94 -12.86 -21.04
C TYR A 38 -10.74 -11.70 -22.01
N HIS A 39 -9.50 -11.32 -22.25
CA HIS A 39 -9.12 -10.96 -23.61
C HIS A 39 -8.63 -12.27 -24.26
N GLU A 40 -8.94 -12.56 -25.52
CA GLU A 40 -8.65 -13.87 -26.15
C GLU A 40 -7.17 -14.34 -26.00
N SER A 41 -6.27 -13.40 -25.69
CA SER A 41 -4.84 -13.56 -25.48
C SER A 41 -4.33 -13.54 -24.03
N THR A 42 -5.16 -13.22 -23.02
CA THR A 42 -4.72 -13.03 -21.61
C THR A 42 -5.77 -13.53 -20.64
N SER A 43 -5.35 -14.29 -19.61
CA SER A 43 -6.18 -14.63 -18.46
C SER A 43 -5.46 -14.30 -17.16
N ILE A 44 -6.17 -13.60 -16.29
CA ILE A 44 -5.76 -13.21 -14.95
C ILE A 44 -6.84 -13.70 -14.00
N PHE A 45 -6.44 -14.39 -12.93
CA PHE A 45 -7.36 -14.91 -11.93
C PHE A 45 -6.71 -14.85 -10.53
N TYR A 46 -7.53 -14.61 -9.50
CA TYR A 46 -7.13 -14.67 -8.09
C TYR A 46 -7.87 -15.79 -7.35
N ASN A 47 -7.11 -16.79 -6.90
CA ASN A 47 -7.62 -17.86 -6.05
C ASN A 47 -7.67 -17.38 -4.59
N LYS A 48 -8.87 -17.13 -4.07
CA LYS A 48 -9.08 -16.66 -2.69
C LYS A 48 -8.60 -17.66 -1.63
N ASN A 49 -8.75 -18.97 -1.88
CA ASN A 49 -8.37 -20.02 -0.93
C ASN A 49 -6.85 -20.15 -0.79
N LEU A 50 -6.14 -20.06 -1.93
CA LEU A 50 -4.68 -20.12 -1.96
C LEU A 50 -4.02 -18.76 -1.75
N LYS A 51 -4.79 -17.67 -1.79
CA LYS A 51 -4.32 -16.28 -1.83
C LYS A 51 -3.30 -16.03 -2.95
N GLN A 52 -3.58 -16.60 -4.13
CA GLN A 52 -2.67 -16.66 -5.28
C GLN A 52 -3.24 -16.02 -6.53
N PHE A 53 -2.41 -15.23 -7.20
CA PHE A 53 -2.64 -14.77 -8.55
C PHE A 53 -2.09 -15.76 -9.57
N PHE A 54 -2.87 -16.00 -10.61
CA PHE A 54 -2.52 -16.81 -11.76
C PHE A 54 -2.57 -15.95 -13.01
N LEU A 55 -1.42 -15.76 -13.63
CA LEU A 55 -1.27 -15.00 -14.86
C LEU A 55 -0.95 -15.93 -16.03
N LYS A 56 -1.64 -15.75 -17.15
CA LYS A 56 -1.33 -16.42 -18.41
C LYS A 56 -1.52 -15.47 -19.59
N PHE A 57 -0.40 -15.15 -20.23
CA PHE A 57 -0.30 -14.23 -21.36
C PHE A 57 0.12 -15.02 -22.61
N LYS A 58 -0.86 -15.35 -23.47
CA LYS A 58 -0.62 -16.10 -24.71
C LYS A 58 0.32 -15.36 -25.65
N PHE A 59 0.30 -14.02 -25.65
CA PHE A 59 1.23 -13.23 -26.47
C PHE A 59 2.69 -13.47 -26.06
N GLN A 60 2.98 -13.41 -24.76
CA GLN A 60 4.33 -13.69 -24.24
C GLN A 60 4.74 -15.15 -24.49
N GLU A 61 3.81 -16.09 -24.30
CA GLU A 61 4.03 -17.51 -24.61
C GLU A 61 4.38 -17.72 -26.10
N LYS A 62 3.62 -17.08 -27.00
CA LYS A 62 3.87 -17.11 -28.44
C LYS A 62 5.21 -16.49 -28.79
N TYR A 63 5.52 -15.31 -28.26
CA TYR A 63 6.80 -14.64 -28.48
C TYR A 63 7.99 -15.52 -28.07
N ALA A 64 7.94 -16.12 -26.87
CA ALA A 64 9.00 -17.01 -26.40
C ALA A 64 9.14 -18.27 -27.27
N LYS A 65 8.03 -18.84 -27.76
CA LYS A 65 8.05 -19.99 -28.69
C LYS A 65 8.63 -19.62 -30.05
N ASP A 66 8.24 -18.49 -30.61
CA ASP A 66 8.69 -18.02 -31.92
C ASP A 66 10.17 -17.66 -31.87
N LEU A 67 10.64 -17.04 -30.79
CA LEU A 67 12.06 -16.79 -30.56
C LEU A 67 12.87 -18.09 -30.51
N LYS A 68 12.40 -19.11 -29.76
CA LYS A 68 13.07 -20.42 -29.72
C LYS A 68 13.14 -21.08 -31.11
N LYS A 69 12.09 -20.99 -31.92
CA LYS A 69 12.09 -21.49 -33.31
C LYS A 69 13.07 -20.73 -34.19
N TRP A 70 13.11 -19.40 -34.07
CA TRP A 70 14.01 -18.54 -34.82
C TRP A 70 15.49 -18.84 -34.49
N LEU A 71 15.82 -19.03 -33.21
CA LEU A 71 17.18 -19.40 -32.77
C LEU A 71 17.63 -20.75 -33.30
N LYS A 72 16.72 -21.74 -33.33
CA LYS A 72 17.02 -23.04 -33.95
C LYS A 72 17.34 -22.92 -35.45
N LYS A 73 16.73 -21.95 -36.15
CA LYS A 73 16.88 -21.75 -37.59
C LYS A 73 18.10 -20.89 -37.96
N ASN A 74 18.36 -19.83 -37.20
CA ASN A 74 19.31 -18.77 -37.58
C ASN A 74 20.61 -18.76 -36.74
N GLY A 75 20.77 -19.68 -35.78
CA GLY A 75 21.98 -19.80 -34.97
C GLY A 75 21.89 -19.13 -33.60
N LYS A 76 23.06 -18.85 -32.99
CA LYS A 76 23.16 -18.39 -31.59
C LYS A 76 22.66 -16.94 -31.40
N SER A 77 21.86 -16.75 -30.36
CA SER A 77 21.70 -15.47 -29.66
C SER A 77 22.62 -15.46 -28.46
N GLY A 78 23.11 -14.28 -28.13
CA GLY A 78 23.82 -14.02 -26.91
C GLY A 78 22.97 -14.37 -25.68
N VAL A 79 23.65 -14.66 -24.59
CA VAL A 79 23.05 -15.07 -23.33
C VAL A 79 23.44 -14.06 -22.27
N VAL A 80 22.43 -13.52 -21.59
CA VAL A 80 22.65 -12.80 -20.33
C VAL A 80 22.65 -13.84 -19.22
N THR A 81 23.76 -13.94 -18.52
CA THR A 81 23.92 -14.73 -17.31
C THR A 81 23.80 -13.80 -16.11
N ILE A 82 22.78 -13.99 -15.28
CA ILE A 82 22.65 -13.26 -14.01
C ILE A 82 23.17 -14.16 -12.90
N LYS A 83 24.16 -13.68 -12.14
CA LYS A 83 24.72 -14.36 -10.97
C LYS A 83 24.00 -13.87 -9.72
N LEU A 84 23.32 -14.77 -9.03
CA LEU A 84 22.59 -14.50 -7.80
C LEU A 84 23.47 -14.64 -6.56
N ASN A 85 22.94 -14.22 -5.40
CA ASN A 85 23.67 -14.23 -4.12
C ASN A 85 24.10 -15.65 -3.71
N SER A 86 23.24 -16.63 -3.96
CA SER A 86 23.50 -18.06 -3.72
C SER A 86 24.66 -18.62 -4.58
N GLY A 87 25.15 -17.85 -5.56
CA GLY A 87 26.09 -18.31 -6.57
C GLY A 87 25.41 -18.96 -7.78
N ASN A 88 24.09 -19.18 -7.72
CA ASN A 88 23.31 -19.70 -8.83
C ASN A 88 23.36 -18.74 -10.03
N LYS A 89 23.43 -19.32 -11.23
CA LYS A 89 23.56 -18.58 -12.49
C LYS A 89 22.36 -18.86 -13.37
N ILE A 90 21.53 -17.85 -13.57
CA ILE A 90 20.37 -17.96 -14.44
C ILE A 90 20.72 -17.39 -15.81
N LYS A 91 20.48 -18.18 -16.86
CA LYS A 91 20.78 -17.84 -18.25
C LYS A 91 19.50 -17.48 -18.98
N ILE A 92 19.49 -16.31 -19.63
CA ILE A 92 18.34 -15.79 -20.35
C ILE A 92 18.80 -15.30 -21.73
N SER A 93 17.98 -15.52 -22.76
CA SER A 93 18.30 -15.00 -24.10
C SER A 93 18.39 -13.47 -24.07
N SER A 94 19.46 -12.94 -24.65
CA SER A 94 19.68 -11.50 -24.79
C SER A 94 18.53 -10.82 -25.54
N MET A 95 18.02 -11.45 -26.60
CA MET A 95 16.86 -10.97 -27.36
C MET A 95 15.60 -10.87 -26.51
N LEU A 96 15.35 -11.88 -25.66
CA LEU A 96 14.19 -11.91 -24.78
C LEU A 96 14.25 -10.79 -23.75
N LEU A 97 15.39 -10.61 -23.07
CA LEU A 97 15.55 -9.54 -22.09
C LEU A 97 15.51 -8.16 -22.74
N LYS A 98 16.18 -7.98 -23.88
CA LYS A 98 16.18 -6.72 -24.64
C LYS A 98 14.75 -6.25 -24.96
N LYS A 99 13.86 -7.15 -25.36
CA LYS A 99 12.46 -6.79 -25.67
C LYS A 99 11.64 -6.40 -24.42
N GLN A 100 12.02 -6.88 -23.24
CA GLN A 100 11.20 -6.85 -22.03
C GLN A 100 11.73 -5.86 -20.98
N SER A 101 12.99 -5.45 -21.10
CA SER A 101 13.70 -4.61 -20.14
C SER A 101 14.37 -3.45 -20.87
N ASN A 102 13.98 -2.23 -20.52
CA ASN A 102 14.61 -1.03 -21.07
C ASN A 102 16.10 -0.95 -20.66
N ARG A 103 16.45 -1.44 -19.47
CA ARG A 103 17.83 -1.54 -19.01
C ARG A 103 18.67 -2.40 -19.95
N PHE A 104 18.19 -3.59 -20.28
CA PHE A 104 18.90 -4.51 -21.17
C PHE A 104 18.87 -4.09 -22.64
N ASP A 105 17.83 -3.39 -23.06
CA ASP A 105 17.78 -2.78 -24.39
C ASP A 105 18.94 -1.80 -24.62
N ARG A 106 19.29 -1.00 -23.59
CA ARG A 106 20.43 -0.08 -23.62
C ARG A 106 21.78 -0.78 -23.46
N LEU A 107 21.85 -1.85 -22.67
CA LEU A 107 23.11 -2.56 -22.40
C LEU A 107 23.54 -3.47 -23.56
N ILE A 108 22.60 -4.15 -24.21
CA ILE A 108 22.88 -5.13 -25.26
C ILE A 108 22.98 -4.43 -26.62
N LYS A 109 24.20 -4.29 -27.13
CA LYS A 109 24.44 -3.64 -28.42
C LYS A 109 24.22 -4.58 -29.59
N SER A 110 24.58 -5.86 -29.42
CA SER A 110 24.38 -6.91 -30.43
C SER A 110 23.55 -8.08 -29.88
N TYR A 111 22.70 -8.67 -30.73
CA TYR A 111 21.91 -9.86 -30.36
C TYR A 111 22.75 -11.12 -30.13
N THR A 112 24.03 -11.11 -30.50
CA THR A 112 24.99 -12.20 -30.29
C THR A 112 25.86 -12.01 -29.05
N GLU A 113 25.75 -10.89 -28.35
CA GLU A 113 26.59 -10.54 -27.21
C GLU A 113 26.18 -11.30 -25.94
N ASP A 114 27.13 -12.00 -25.34
CA ASP A 114 26.98 -12.61 -24.02
C ASP A 114 27.28 -11.55 -22.94
N LEU A 115 26.45 -11.48 -21.91
CA LEU A 115 26.64 -10.57 -20.78
C LEU A 115 26.63 -11.35 -19.48
N LEU A 116 27.53 -10.99 -18.57
CA LEU A 116 27.48 -11.43 -17.18
C LEU A 116 27.06 -10.24 -16.32
N VAL A 117 25.96 -10.40 -15.59
CA VAL A 117 25.41 -9.37 -14.71
C VAL A 117 25.41 -9.88 -13.28
N ASP A 118 25.90 -9.05 -12.37
CA ASP A 118 25.75 -9.27 -10.94
C ASP A 118 24.30 -8.95 -10.53
N GLY A 119 23.61 -9.97 -10.03
CA GLY A 119 22.26 -9.91 -9.47
C GLY A 119 22.24 -10.40 -8.02
N SER A 120 23.35 -10.28 -7.29
CA SER A 120 23.47 -10.67 -5.88
C SER A 120 22.46 -9.96 -4.95
N ASN A 121 21.86 -8.86 -5.40
CA ASN A 121 20.81 -8.15 -4.67
C ASN A 121 19.38 -8.56 -5.06
N LEU A 122 19.20 -9.53 -5.96
CA LEU A 122 17.88 -10.00 -6.39
C LEU A 122 17.44 -11.21 -5.56
N ASP A 123 16.18 -11.21 -5.13
CA ASP A 123 15.58 -12.40 -4.53
C ASP A 123 15.46 -13.50 -5.59
N GLU A 124 16.03 -14.67 -5.29
CA GLU A 124 16.16 -15.77 -6.24
C GLU A 124 14.80 -16.33 -6.65
N VAL A 125 13.91 -16.56 -5.69
CA VAL A 125 12.60 -17.16 -5.94
C VAL A 125 11.73 -16.23 -6.79
N SER A 126 11.68 -14.95 -6.44
CA SER A 126 10.93 -13.94 -7.19
C SER A 126 11.53 -13.72 -8.58
N PHE A 127 12.86 -13.71 -8.71
CA PHE A 127 13.51 -13.57 -10.01
C PHE A 127 13.25 -14.77 -10.93
N GLU A 128 13.30 -16.00 -10.40
CA GLU A 128 12.96 -17.20 -11.16
C GLU A 128 11.52 -17.17 -11.68
N LYS A 129 10.57 -16.64 -10.91
CA LYS A 129 9.18 -16.44 -11.37
C LYS A 129 9.09 -15.48 -12.54
N ILE A 130 9.82 -14.37 -12.49
CA ILE A 130 9.92 -13.41 -13.61
C ILE A 130 10.51 -14.10 -14.85
N VAL A 131 11.61 -14.84 -14.70
CA VAL A 131 12.25 -15.56 -15.81
C VAL A 131 11.34 -16.64 -16.39
N LYS A 132 10.61 -17.38 -15.54
CA LYS A 132 9.61 -18.35 -15.97
C LYS A 132 8.50 -17.67 -16.76
N PHE A 133 8.02 -16.51 -16.32
CA PHE A 133 7.04 -15.72 -17.05
C PHE A 133 7.57 -15.29 -18.42
N LEU A 134 8.79 -14.75 -18.51
CA LEU A 134 9.40 -14.38 -19.78
C LEU A 134 9.47 -15.57 -20.76
N ASN A 135 9.73 -16.78 -20.26
CA ASN A 135 9.87 -17.98 -21.10
C ASN A 135 8.56 -18.68 -21.46
N THR A 136 7.50 -18.48 -20.68
CA THR A 136 6.26 -19.29 -20.78
C THR A 136 4.99 -18.47 -20.88
N GLY A 137 5.05 -17.16 -20.64
CA GLY A 137 3.90 -16.29 -20.48
C GLY A 137 3.08 -16.56 -19.22
N LYS A 138 3.57 -17.39 -18.28
CA LYS A 138 2.82 -17.78 -17.08
C LYS A 138 3.55 -17.38 -15.81
N MET A 139 2.81 -16.80 -14.85
CA MET A 139 3.33 -16.44 -13.54
C MET A 139 2.30 -16.82 -12.47
N VAL A 140 2.78 -17.32 -11.33
CA VAL A 140 1.94 -17.56 -10.15
C VAL A 140 2.63 -16.93 -8.96
N PHE A 141 1.92 -16.08 -8.22
CA PHE A 141 2.46 -15.39 -7.06
C PHE A 141 1.39 -15.09 -6.01
N ASN A 142 1.84 -14.99 -4.77
CA ASN A 142 1.05 -14.54 -3.63
C ASN A 142 1.22 -13.02 -3.45
N ILE A 143 0.29 -12.40 -2.72
CA ILE A 143 0.38 -10.97 -2.40
C ILE A 143 1.66 -10.58 -1.63
N ASN A 144 2.14 -11.45 -0.74
CA ASN A 144 3.35 -11.19 0.04
C ASN A 144 4.64 -11.22 -0.79
N GLU A 145 4.60 -11.76 -2.01
CA GLU A 145 5.75 -11.79 -2.94
C GLU A 145 5.82 -10.55 -3.82
N LEU A 146 4.75 -9.75 -3.87
CA LEU A 146 4.65 -8.57 -4.72
C LEU A 146 5.73 -7.52 -4.49
N PRO A 147 6.13 -7.18 -3.25
CA PRO A 147 7.19 -6.20 -3.04
C PRO A 147 8.48 -6.58 -3.77
N GLU A 148 8.89 -7.85 -3.70
CA GLU A 148 10.09 -8.33 -4.38
C GLU A 148 9.91 -8.43 -5.89
N LEU A 149 8.77 -8.92 -6.37
CA LEU A 149 8.47 -8.96 -7.80
C LEU A 149 8.47 -7.56 -8.44
N LEU A 150 7.89 -6.57 -7.77
CA LEU A 150 7.90 -5.18 -8.19
C LEU A 150 9.29 -4.56 -8.10
N ARG A 151 10.04 -4.83 -7.02
CA ARG A 151 11.42 -4.34 -6.87
C ARG A 151 12.32 -4.85 -7.97
N ILE A 152 12.28 -6.15 -8.28
CA ILE A 152 13.08 -6.75 -9.35
C ILE A 152 12.65 -6.19 -10.71
N SER A 153 11.34 -6.13 -10.98
CA SER A 153 10.83 -5.60 -12.24
C SER A 153 11.23 -4.13 -12.46
N ASN A 154 11.16 -3.30 -11.43
CA ASN A 154 11.62 -1.91 -11.49
C ASN A 154 13.14 -1.80 -11.63
N THR A 155 13.92 -2.60 -10.88
CA THR A 155 15.40 -2.62 -10.97
C THR A 155 15.89 -2.98 -12.37
N LEU A 156 15.18 -3.90 -13.01
CA LEU A 156 15.45 -4.32 -14.38
C LEU A 156 14.69 -3.47 -15.42
N GLU A 157 13.96 -2.43 -15.00
CA GLU A 157 13.16 -1.57 -15.88
C GLU A 157 12.21 -2.33 -16.82
N MET A 158 11.56 -3.35 -16.28
CA MET A 158 10.54 -4.20 -16.94
C MET A 158 9.14 -3.63 -16.68
N LEU A 159 8.87 -2.44 -17.22
CA LEU A 159 7.62 -1.71 -16.98
C LEU A 159 6.38 -2.54 -17.33
N ASN A 160 6.45 -3.34 -18.38
CA ASN A 160 5.37 -4.21 -18.79
C ASN A 160 5.02 -5.27 -17.74
N ILE A 161 6.01 -5.84 -17.02
CA ILE A 161 5.76 -6.79 -15.94
C ILE A 161 5.14 -6.07 -14.74
N VAL A 162 5.62 -4.87 -14.40
CA VAL A 162 5.01 -4.03 -13.37
C VAL A 162 3.53 -3.78 -13.68
N THR A 163 3.20 -3.33 -14.90
CA THR A 163 1.83 -3.07 -15.32
C THR A 163 0.96 -4.32 -15.29
N ILE A 164 1.50 -5.48 -15.67
CA ILE A 164 0.77 -6.76 -15.62
C ILE A 164 0.42 -7.13 -14.17
N ILE A 165 1.38 -7.00 -13.25
CA ILE A 165 1.20 -7.28 -11.83
C ILE A 165 0.16 -6.34 -11.22
N GLU A 166 0.29 -5.03 -11.49
CA GLU A 166 -0.64 -4.02 -10.97
C GLU A 166 -2.05 -4.17 -11.54
N SER A 167 -2.17 -4.51 -12.83
CA SER A 167 -3.45 -4.81 -13.45
C SER A 167 -4.11 -6.02 -12.78
N ALA A 168 -3.34 -7.05 -12.42
CA ALA A 168 -3.87 -8.21 -11.73
C ALA A 168 -4.43 -7.87 -10.35
N LEU A 169 -3.76 -6.99 -9.61
CA LEU A 169 -4.30 -6.46 -8.36
C LEU A 169 -5.59 -5.67 -8.60
N LEU A 170 -5.57 -4.74 -9.56
CA LEU A 170 -6.66 -3.81 -9.84
C LEU A 170 -7.98 -4.52 -10.16
N LEU A 171 -7.89 -5.64 -10.88
CA LEU A 171 -9.05 -6.44 -11.26
C LEU A 171 -9.71 -7.16 -10.08
N HIS A 172 -8.99 -7.43 -9.00
CA HIS A 172 -9.46 -8.35 -7.95
C HIS A 172 -9.62 -7.72 -6.56
N PHE A 173 -8.80 -6.73 -6.18
CA PHE A 173 -8.92 -6.12 -4.85
C PHE A 173 -10.31 -5.50 -4.58
N PRO A 174 -11.07 -4.94 -5.57
CA PRO A 174 -12.40 -4.40 -5.29
C PRO A 174 -13.44 -5.45 -4.88
N TYR A 175 -13.15 -6.75 -5.07
CA TYR A 175 -14.09 -7.86 -4.87
C TYR A 175 -13.65 -8.79 -3.72
N CYS A 176 -12.63 -8.41 -2.98
CA CYS A 176 -12.12 -9.16 -1.84
C CYS A 176 -11.54 -8.18 -0.80
N ILE A 177 -12.27 -7.95 0.29
CA ILE A 177 -11.88 -6.98 1.32
C ILE A 177 -10.50 -7.27 1.92
N ASN A 178 -10.19 -8.55 2.17
CA ASN A 178 -8.86 -8.97 2.64
C ASN A 178 -7.75 -8.59 1.64
N LEU A 179 -8.01 -8.76 0.34
CA LEU A 179 -7.06 -8.37 -0.70
C LEU A 179 -6.91 -6.84 -0.78
N LEU A 180 -7.98 -6.08 -0.57
CA LEU A 180 -7.93 -4.61 -0.48
C LEU A 180 -7.10 -4.13 0.71
N ILE A 181 -7.25 -4.76 1.89
CA ILE A 181 -6.44 -4.48 3.09
C ILE A 181 -4.96 -4.72 2.80
N ASP A 182 -4.62 -5.89 2.25
CA ASP A 182 -3.25 -6.24 1.90
C ASP A 182 -2.67 -5.28 0.85
N ALA A 183 -3.46 -4.94 -0.19
CA ALA A 183 -3.06 -4.00 -1.22
C ALA A 183 -2.84 -2.59 -0.66
N LEU A 184 -3.69 -2.13 0.26
CA LEU A 184 -3.55 -0.82 0.88
C LEU A 184 -2.31 -0.76 1.75
N ASN A 185 -2.08 -1.75 2.62
CA ASN A 185 -0.87 -1.87 3.43
C ASN A 185 0.39 -1.85 2.58
N MET A 186 0.36 -2.59 1.47
CA MET A 186 1.45 -2.63 0.51
C MET A 186 1.67 -1.30 -0.20
N SER A 187 0.59 -0.60 -0.59
CA SER A 187 0.64 0.69 -1.31
C SER A 187 1.21 1.82 -0.47
N SER A 188 0.96 1.77 0.83
CA SER A 188 1.42 2.75 1.81
C SER A 188 2.85 2.50 2.28
N ASN A 189 3.40 1.31 2.02
CA ASN A 189 4.82 1.03 2.24
C ASN A 189 5.64 1.67 1.09
N PRO A 190 6.58 2.59 1.40
CA PRO A 190 7.41 3.23 0.37
C PRO A 190 8.32 2.23 -0.38
N LEU A 191 8.62 1.08 0.21
CA LEU A 191 9.53 0.08 -0.36
C LEU A 191 8.91 -0.78 -1.47
N THR A 192 7.59 -0.85 -1.60
CA THR A 192 6.94 -1.74 -2.58
C THR A 192 7.06 -1.26 -4.04
N LEU A 193 7.45 0.00 -4.27
CA LEU A 193 7.65 0.56 -5.62
C LEU A 193 6.44 0.39 -6.58
N LEU A 194 5.22 0.42 -6.03
CA LEU A 194 3.99 0.56 -6.83
C LEU A 194 3.94 1.91 -7.53
N GLN A 195 3.35 1.94 -8.72
CA GLN A 195 3.06 3.16 -9.47
C GLN A 195 2.10 4.07 -8.69
N THR A 196 2.31 5.38 -8.81
CA THR A 196 1.48 6.40 -8.16
C THR A 196 0.00 6.27 -8.53
N SER A 197 -0.30 5.96 -9.79
CA SER A 197 -1.67 5.70 -10.28
C SER A 197 -2.31 4.55 -9.52
N MET A 198 -1.60 3.44 -9.34
CA MET A 198 -2.09 2.27 -8.64
C MET A 198 -2.34 2.57 -7.15
N LYS A 199 -1.42 3.26 -6.48
CA LYS A 199 -1.63 3.70 -5.08
C LYS A 199 -2.89 4.56 -4.93
N TRP A 200 -3.10 5.47 -5.87
CA TRP A 200 -4.29 6.31 -5.91
C TRP A 200 -5.58 5.51 -6.13
N HIS A 201 -5.57 4.52 -7.04
CA HIS A 201 -6.72 3.63 -7.25
C HIS A 201 -7.07 2.81 -6.00
N ILE A 202 -6.06 2.21 -5.35
CA ILE A 202 -6.26 1.44 -4.12
C ILE A 202 -6.87 2.32 -3.02
N SER A 203 -6.32 3.52 -2.80
CA SER A 203 -6.84 4.47 -1.80
C SER A 203 -8.30 4.89 -2.09
N ASN A 204 -8.64 5.17 -3.35
CA ASN A 204 -10.02 5.55 -3.70
C ASN A 204 -11.02 4.41 -3.51
N VAL A 205 -10.64 3.17 -3.83
CA VAL A 205 -11.51 2.02 -3.59
C VAL A 205 -11.64 1.77 -2.09
N ALA A 206 -10.56 1.88 -1.32
CA ALA A 206 -10.63 1.83 0.15
C ALA A 206 -11.61 2.86 0.72
N ASN A 207 -11.63 4.09 0.20
CA ASN A 207 -12.62 5.09 0.59
C ASN A 207 -14.07 4.71 0.25
N CYS A 208 -14.29 3.96 -0.83
CA CYS A 208 -15.63 3.44 -1.16
C CYS A 208 -16.07 2.34 -0.18
N TYR A 209 -15.14 1.58 0.36
CA TYR A 209 -15.35 0.51 1.32
C TYR A 209 -15.13 0.94 2.78
N LEU A 210 -15.06 2.25 3.07
CA LEU A 210 -14.74 2.77 4.40
C LEU A 210 -15.72 2.25 5.46
N THR A 211 -17.02 2.25 5.15
CA THR A 211 -18.10 1.70 5.99
C THR A 211 -17.82 0.24 6.36
N ASP A 212 -17.56 -0.61 5.36
CA ASP A 212 -17.31 -2.04 5.54
C ASP A 212 -16.01 -2.29 6.33
N LEU A 213 -14.97 -1.51 6.05
CA LEU A 213 -13.70 -1.58 6.79
C LEU A 213 -13.90 -1.32 8.29
N ILE A 214 -14.77 -0.37 8.65
CA ILE A 214 -15.06 -0.02 10.04
C ILE A 214 -15.94 -1.09 10.71
N ILE A 215 -17.04 -1.50 10.07
CA ILE A 215 -18.01 -2.47 10.62
C ILE A 215 -17.35 -3.83 10.90
N ASP A 216 -16.58 -4.35 9.94
CA ASP A 216 -16.01 -5.69 10.00
C ASP A 216 -14.71 -5.74 10.84
N ASN A 217 -14.39 -4.67 11.57
CA ASN A 217 -13.16 -4.51 12.33
C ASN A 217 -11.87 -4.66 11.49
N HIS A 218 -11.98 -4.55 10.16
CA HIS A 218 -10.87 -4.62 9.24
C HIS A 218 -9.98 -3.36 9.30
N PHE A 219 -10.54 -2.24 9.72
CA PHE A 219 -9.85 -0.96 9.91
C PHE A 219 -8.62 -1.09 10.84
N TYR A 220 -8.67 -1.96 11.86
CA TYR A 220 -7.54 -2.15 12.79
C TYR A 220 -6.39 -2.98 12.22
N ASN A 221 -6.67 -3.81 11.22
CA ASN A 221 -5.67 -4.64 10.52
C ASN A 221 -4.84 -3.83 9.52
N LEU A 222 -5.23 -2.58 9.27
CA LEU A 222 -4.45 -1.67 8.46
C LEU A 222 -3.22 -1.20 9.23
N SER A 223 -2.12 -1.07 8.50
CA SER A 223 -0.91 -0.42 8.97
C SER A 223 -1.18 1.08 9.22
N PRO A 224 -0.39 1.72 10.08
CA PRO A 224 -0.53 3.15 10.35
C PRO A 224 -0.43 3.99 9.08
N ALA A 225 0.52 3.65 8.19
CA ALA A 225 0.69 4.31 6.90
C ALA A 225 -0.53 4.13 5.99
N ALA A 226 -1.22 2.99 6.04
CA ALA A 226 -2.45 2.74 5.30
C ALA A 226 -3.62 3.59 5.81
N ILE A 227 -3.78 3.72 7.13
CA ILE A 227 -4.77 4.61 7.72
C ILE A 227 -4.51 6.06 7.32
N ILE A 228 -3.27 6.52 7.48
CA ILE A 228 -2.88 7.88 7.06
C ILE A 228 -3.19 8.09 5.58
N SER A 229 -2.92 7.11 4.71
CA SER A 229 -3.23 7.19 3.29
C SER A 229 -4.73 7.27 2.98
N ILE A 230 -5.60 6.62 3.77
CA ILE A 230 -7.06 6.78 3.66
C ILE A 230 -7.46 8.17 4.14
N LEU A 231 -7.09 8.52 5.38
CA LEU A 231 -7.57 9.73 6.05
C LEU A 231 -7.04 11.01 5.42
N SER A 232 -5.91 10.96 4.73
CA SER A 232 -5.36 12.12 4.01
C SER A 232 -6.05 12.37 2.65
N ASN A 233 -6.86 11.44 2.15
CA ASN A 233 -7.45 11.55 0.81
C ASN A 233 -8.45 12.72 0.71
N ASP A 234 -8.31 13.55 -0.32
CA ASP A 234 -9.18 14.70 -0.61
C ASP A 234 -10.66 14.34 -0.80
N LYS A 235 -10.93 13.10 -1.21
CA LYS A 235 -12.25 12.54 -1.47
C LYS A 235 -12.69 11.56 -0.38
N LEU A 236 -12.09 11.63 0.81
CA LEU A 236 -12.53 10.84 1.95
C LEU A 236 -14.03 11.06 2.19
N LYS A 237 -14.80 9.97 2.26
CA LYS A 237 -16.25 10.00 2.42
C LYS A 237 -16.62 10.17 3.90
N VAL A 238 -16.57 11.41 4.38
CA VAL A 238 -16.96 11.81 5.74
C VAL A 238 -17.78 13.10 5.67
N SER A 239 -18.61 13.36 6.68
CA SER A 239 -19.44 14.56 6.75
C SER A 239 -18.69 15.74 7.37
N SER A 240 -17.70 15.47 8.23
CA SER A 240 -16.92 16.50 8.92
C SER A 240 -15.48 16.07 9.24
N GLU A 241 -14.62 17.04 9.55
CA GLU A 241 -13.29 16.73 10.13
C GLU A 241 -13.39 16.19 11.56
N PHE A 242 -14.53 16.35 12.24
CA PHE A 242 -14.82 15.69 13.51
C PHE A 242 -14.94 14.18 13.34
N ASP A 243 -15.50 13.71 12.21
CA ASP A 243 -15.50 12.28 11.87
C ASP A 243 -14.08 11.77 11.66
N VAL A 244 -13.19 12.58 11.05
CA VAL A 244 -11.77 12.22 10.86
C VAL A 244 -11.08 12.05 12.21
N LEU A 245 -11.31 12.96 13.16
CA LEU A 245 -10.84 12.80 14.53
C LEU A 245 -11.34 11.50 15.16
N LYS A 246 -12.64 11.20 15.04
CA LYS A 246 -13.24 9.96 15.56
C LYS A 246 -12.59 8.73 14.94
N LEU A 247 -12.35 8.72 13.63
CA LEU A 247 -11.63 7.63 12.94
C LEU A 247 -10.19 7.46 13.44
N CYS A 248 -9.46 8.56 13.68
CA CYS A 248 -8.15 8.52 14.31
C CYS A 248 -8.22 7.86 15.69
N MET A 249 -9.17 8.30 16.52
CA MET A 249 -9.34 7.79 17.87
C MET A 249 -9.79 6.33 17.90
N ILE A 250 -10.70 5.91 17.02
CA ILE A 250 -11.09 4.50 16.82
C ILE A 250 -9.84 3.65 16.62
N TYR A 251 -8.95 4.05 15.72
CA TYR A 251 -7.73 3.30 15.40
C TYR A 251 -6.69 3.32 16.54
N ILE A 252 -6.50 4.46 17.19
CA ILE A 252 -5.55 4.63 18.31
C ILE A 252 -5.99 3.76 19.49
N LEU A 253 -7.23 3.92 19.97
CA LEU A 253 -7.71 3.31 21.20
C LEU A 253 -7.84 1.80 21.06
N LYS A 254 -8.39 1.32 19.94
CA LYS A 254 -8.60 -0.12 19.75
C LYS A 254 -7.29 -0.88 19.52
N GLY A 255 -6.28 -0.21 18.95
CA GLY A 255 -5.01 -0.81 18.59
C GLY A 255 -3.87 -0.57 19.59
N ASP A 256 -4.09 0.20 20.66
CA ASP A 256 -3.04 0.73 21.54
C ASP A 256 -1.92 1.44 20.75
N LYS A 257 -2.33 2.29 19.79
CA LYS A 257 -1.46 2.92 18.78
C LYS A 257 -1.14 4.38 19.08
N PHE A 258 -1.00 4.73 20.36
CA PHE A 258 -0.78 6.10 20.82
C PHE A 258 0.39 6.78 20.12
N PHE A 259 1.51 6.08 19.89
CA PHE A 259 2.69 6.69 19.25
C PHE A 259 2.42 7.26 17.84
N HIS A 260 1.35 6.82 17.17
CA HIS A 260 0.95 7.32 15.86
C HIS A 260 0.03 8.55 15.90
N ALA A 261 -0.34 9.04 17.09
CA ALA A 261 -1.30 10.15 17.24
C ALA A 261 -0.89 11.39 16.44
N ASP A 262 0.39 11.76 16.42
CA ASP A 262 0.90 12.90 15.65
C ASP A 262 0.58 12.75 14.16
N SER A 263 1.05 11.66 13.55
CA SER A 263 0.83 11.41 12.12
C SER A 263 -0.65 11.24 11.75
N LEU A 264 -1.49 10.76 12.68
CA LEU A 264 -2.93 10.60 12.48
C LEU A 264 -3.69 11.93 12.62
N PHE A 265 -3.40 12.74 13.63
CA PHE A 265 -4.02 14.05 13.80
C PHE A 265 -3.59 15.03 12.71
N ASN A 266 -2.41 14.85 12.14
CA ASN A 266 -1.97 15.57 10.93
C ASN A 266 -2.85 15.32 9.69
N CYS A 267 -3.73 14.30 9.70
CA CYS A 267 -4.71 14.08 8.63
C CYS A 267 -5.96 14.99 8.75
N ILE A 268 -6.17 15.65 9.89
CA ILE A 268 -7.31 16.53 10.16
C ILE A 268 -7.04 17.91 9.55
N ARG A 269 -8.01 18.44 8.79
CA ARG A 269 -7.87 19.71 8.06
C ARG A 269 -8.41 20.89 8.86
N PHE A 270 -7.56 21.48 9.69
CA PHE A 270 -7.95 22.57 10.61
C PHE A 270 -8.23 23.92 9.94
N ALA A 271 -7.82 24.13 8.68
CA ALA A 271 -7.78 25.47 8.06
C ALA A 271 -9.14 26.21 8.02
N ASN A 272 -10.27 25.49 8.00
CA ASN A 272 -11.61 26.07 7.93
C ASN A 272 -12.50 25.69 9.12
N LEU A 273 -11.93 25.16 10.20
CA LEU A 273 -12.68 24.87 11.41
C LEU A 273 -12.85 26.14 12.24
N SER A 274 -14.08 26.36 12.70
CA SER A 274 -14.38 27.40 13.69
C SER A 274 -13.66 27.11 15.01
N ILE A 275 -13.49 28.14 15.84
CA ILE A 275 -12.89 27.98 17.18
C ILE A 275 -13.70 26.97 17.99
N GLN A 276 -15.03 27.06 17.94
CA GLN A 276 -15.92 26.16 18.66
C GLN A 276 -15.73 24.69 18.24
N GLU A 277 -15.56 24.41 16.95
CA GLU A 277 -15.32 23.04 16.47
C GLU A 277 -13.99 22.49 17.01
N ILE A 278 -12.95 23.32 17.07
CA ILE A 278 -11.66 22.94 17.63
C ILE A 278 -11.77 22.69 19.14
N GLU A 279 -12.41 23.59 19.90
CA GLU A 279 -12.63 23.43 21.34
C GLU A 279 -13.45 22.17 21.66
N ASN A 280 -14.42 21.83 20.81
CA ASN A 280 -15.19 20.59 20.93
C ASN A 280 -14.30 19.35 20.70
N MET A 281 -13.36 19.40 19.75
CA MET A 281 -12.37 18.34 19.52
C MET A 281 -11.41 18.19 20.70
N GLU A 282 -10.89 19.29 21.23
CA GLU A 282 -10.01 19.29 22.41
C GLU A 282 -10.73 18.66 23.61
N SER A 283 -11.95 19.14 23.89
CA SER A 283 -12.79 18.62 24.98
C SER A 283 -13.09 17.13 24.81
N GLU A 284 -13.21 16.64 23.58
CA GLU A 284 -13.44 15.22 23.33
C GLU A 284 -12.20 14.37 23.63
N ILE A 285 -11.00 14.85 23.29
CA ILE A 285 -9.72 14.17 23.56
C ILE A 285 -9.40 14.18 25.06
N GLU A 286 -9.69 15.29 25.76
CA GLU A 286 -9.43 15.41 27.20
C GLU A 286 -10.22 14.39 28.04
N LYS A 287 -11.36 13.86 27.53
CA LYS A 287 -12.16 12.82 28.20
C LYS A 287 -11.42 11.49 28.38
N TYR A 288 -10.33 11.25 27.65
CA TYR A 288 -9.56 10.01 27.75
C TYR A 288 -8.52 10.04 28.89
N ASP A 289 -8.23 11.22 29.46
CA ASP A 289 -7.20 11.41 30.48
C ASP A 289 -5.83 10.85 30.02
N GLU A 290 -5.48 11.16 28.77
CA GLU A 290 -4.24 10.73 28.12
C GLU A 290 -3.41 11.97 27.73
N GLU A 291 -2.51 12.38 28.63
CA GLU A 291 -1.71 13.60 28.50
C GLU A 291 -0.98 13.68 27.15
N TYR A 292 -0.47 12.54 26.66
CA TYR A 292 0.19 12.47 25.36
C TYR A 292 -0.75 12.85 24.20
N LEU A 293 -1.99 12.32 24.17
CA LEU A 293 -2.94 12.65 23.10
C LEU A 293 -3.33 14.13 23.14
N THR A 294 -3.59 14.66 24.33
CA THR A 294 -3.92 16.07 24.53
C THR A 294 -2.76 16.97 24.10
N ALA A 295 -1.53 16.65 24.48
CA ALA A 295 -0.34 17.42 24.11
C ALA A 295 -0.11 17.43 22.59
N ILE A 296 -0.19 16.25 21.95
CA ILE A 296 -0.01 16.15 20.50
C ILE A 296 -1.11 16.89 19.75
N PHE A 297 -2.37 16.77 20.16
CA PHE A 297 -3.46 17.50 19.51
C PHE A 297 -3.29 19.02 19.64
N LYS A 298 -2.91 19.50 20.84
CA LYS A 298 -2.61 20.91 21.09
C LYS A 298 -1.51 21.45 20.18
N ASN A 299 -0.54 20.65 19.75
CA ASN A 299 0.48 21.11 18.78
C ASN A 299 -0.12 21.54 17.43
N TYR A 300 -1.29 21.01 17.04
CA TYR A 300 -1.97 21.39 15.81
C TYR A 300 -3.00 22.50 15.99
N THR A 301 -3.57 22.63 17.19
CA THR A 301 -4.69 23.53 17.48
C THR A 301 -4.30 24.78 18.26
N THR A 302 -3.11 24.81 18.87
CA THR A 302 -2.56 26.01 19.50
C THR A 302 -2.40 27.07 18.43
N ARG A 303 -3.46 27.85 18.26
CA ARG A 303 -3.42 29.08 17.50
C ARG A 303 -2.35 29.91 18.18
N SER A 304 -1.48 30.51 17.39
CA SER A 304 -0.52 31.53 17.81
C SER A 304 -1.25 32.79 18.32
N SER A 305 -2.13 32.65 19.32
CA SER A 305 -2.46 33.72 20.23
C SER A 305 -1.23 33.90 21.10
N GLN A 306 -0.43 34.92 20.78
CA GLN A 306 0.76 35.40 21.50
C GLN A 306 2.08 34.66 21.19
N TYR A 307 2.85 35.14 20.20
CA TYR A 307 4.32 34.97 20.15
C TYR A 307 4.88 36.15 19.31
N ASP A 308 5.36 37.24 19.91
CA ASP A 308 6.75 37.41 20.38
C ASP A 308 7.64 36.17 20.22
N GLY A 309 8.72 36.35 19.45
CA GLY A 309 9.45 35.26 18.84
C GLY A 309 9.98 34.22 19.81
N GLU A 310 9.63 32.96 19.57
CA GLU A 310 10.55 31.84 19.56
C GLU A 310 9.82 30.58 19.02
N ASN A 311 10.21 30.16 17.81
CA ASN A 311 10.03 28.84 17.20
C ASN A 311 8.70 28.11 17.44
N LEU A 312 7.63 28.56 16.76
CA LEU A 312 6.42 27.77 16.55
C LEU A 312 6.68 26.64 15.55
N PHE A 313 6.45 25.40 16.01
CA PHE A 313 6.18 24.26 15.14
C PHE A 313 4.97 24.62 14.25
N ARG A 314 5.22 25.03 13.01
CA ARG A 314 4.16 25.20 12.02
C ARG A 314 3.51 23.83 11.81
N ASN A 315 2.19 23.77 11.94
CA ASN A 315 1.43 22.74 11.26
C ASN A 315 1.75 22.86 9.76
N PHE A 316 2.58 21.93 9.25
CA PHE A 316 3.07 21.98 7.86
C PHE A 316 1.97 21.67 6.84
N ASN A 317 0.77 21.28 7.30
CA ASN A 317 -0.35 20.85 6.48
C ASN A 317 -1.57 21.75 6.71
N LEU A 318 -1.49 23.02 6.27
CA LEU A 318 -2.67 23.86 5.99
C LEU A 318 -3.41 23.32 4.75
N LEU A 319 -3.93 22.10 4.86
CA LEU A 319 -4.62 21.45 3.76
C LEU A 319 -5.93 22.18 3.46
N PRO A 320 -6.27 22.38 2.18
CA PRO A 320 -7.56 22.93 1.80
C PRO A 320 -8.69 22.00 2.28
N PRO A 321 -9.90 22.53 2.50
CA PRO A 321 -11.02 21.70 2.93
C PRO A 321 -11.28 20.59 1.90
N ARG A 322 -11.82 19.45 2.36
CA ARG A 322 -12.15 18.34 1.46
C ARG A 322 -13.17 18.80 0.44
N GLY A 323 -13.03 18.35 -0.81
CA GLY A 323 -13.88 18.76 -1.93
C GLY A 323 -15.33 18.23 -1.90
N ASN A 324 -15.81 17.74 -0.75
CA ASN A 324 -17.14 17.18 -0.57
C ASN A 324 -18.07 18.26 0.00
N CYS A 325 -18.71 19.04 -0.88
CA CYS A 325 -19.59 20.14 -0.49
C CYS A 325 -21.04 19.75 -0.18
N ASP A 326 -21.41 18.46 -0.24
CA ASP A 326 -22.75 17.97 0.08
C ASP A 326 -22.74 17.13 1.37
N VAL A 327 -22.94 17.82 2.50
CA VAL A 327 -22.95 17.25 3.85
C VAL A 327 -23.98 16.12 3.99
N ASN A 328 -25.14 16.25 3.34
CA ASN A 328 -26.27 15.32 3.47
C ASN A 328 -26.06 13.94 2.81
N ILE A 329 -25.06 13.78 1.94
CA ILE A 329 -24.83 12.50 1.23
C ILE A 329 -24.17 11.45 2.15
N TYR A 330 -23.50 11.90 3.22
CA TYR A 330 -22.69 11.05 4.07
C TYR A 330 -23.22 10.90 5.51
N ASP A 331 -24.42 11.39 5.82
CA ASP A 331 -24.99 11.29 7.17
C ASP A 331 -25.02 9.84 7.70
N ASN A 332 -25.26 8.86 6.81
CA ASN A 332 -25.23 7.44 7.17
C ASN A 332 -23.84 6.96 7.63
N ILE A 333 -22.74 7.48 7.05
CA ILE A 333 -21.39 7.06 7.47
C ILE A 333 -20.96 7.77 8.76
N SER A 334 -21.35 9.05 8.95
CA SER A 334 -21.06 9.77 10.19
C SER A 334 -21.77 9.13 11.38
N GLN A 335 -23.04 8.75 11.24
CA GLN A 335 -23.77 7.99 12.26
C GLN A 335 -23.09 6.67 12.63
N LEU A 336 -22.64 5.91 11.63
CA LEU A 336 -21.91 4.67 11.87
C LEU A 336 -20.58 4.91 12.60
N ILE A 337 -19.82 5.93 12.19
CA ILE A 337 -18.57 6.32 12.84
C ILE A 337 -18.85 6.64 14.32
N ASP A 338 -19.94 7.34 14.61
CA ASP A 338 -20.33 7.70 15.97
C ASP A 338 -20.68 6.48 16.83
N GLU A 339 -21.47 5.56 16.30
CA GLU A 339 -21.83 4.31 16.98
C GLU A 339 -20.58 3.49 17.34
N VAL A 340 -19.68 3.31 16.38
CA VAL A 340 -18.44 2.54 16.57
C VAL A 340 -17.49 3.26 17.51
N TYR A 341 -17.35 4.57 17.38
CA TYR A 341 -16.54 5.41 18.25
C TYR A 341 -17.01 5.34 19.70
N ILE A 342 -18.30 5.54 19.96
CA ILE A 342 -18.88 5.48 21.32
C ILE A 342 -18.66 4.11 21.94
N LYS A 343 -18.84 3.04 21.16
CA LYS A 343 -18.59 1.67 21.64
C LYS A 343 -17.13 1.51 22.11
N ILE A 344 -16.17 1.89 21.26
CA ILE A 344 -14.73 1.73 21.56
C ILE A 344 -14.30 2.62 22.71
N LYS A 345 -14.79 3.87 22.75
CA LYS A 345 -14.57 4.78 23.86
C LYS A 345 -15.01 4.16 25.19
N ASN A 346 -16.22 3.60 25.23
CA ASN A 346 -16.75 2.98 26.44
C ASN A 346 -15.99 1.71 26.83
N GLU A 347 -15.55 0.90 25.86
CA GLU A 347 -14.67 -0.25 26.10
C GLU A 347 -13.35 0.20 26.73
N PHE A 348 -12.67 1.17 26.14
CA PHE A 348 -11.39 1.70 26.62
C PHE A 348 -11.49 2.29 28.03
N LEU A 349 -12.50 3.13 28.30
CA LEU A 349 -12.69 3.73 29.61
C LEU A 349 -13.01 2.69 30.69
N LYS A 350 -13.79 1.64 30.36
CA LYS A 350 -14.04 0.53 31.29
C LYS A 350 -12.77 -0.25 31.60
N GLU A 351 -11.92 -0.52 30.61
CA GLU A 351 -10.64 -1.19 30.82
C GLU A 351 -9.71 -0.37 31.72
N LYS A 352 -9.64 0.95 31.52
CA LYS A 352 -8.87 1.87 32.37
C LYS A 352 -9.38 1.89 33.82
N LEU A 353 -10.70 1.91 34.01
CA LEU A 353 -11.32 1.87 35.35
C LEU A 353 -11.10 0.52 36.05
N ASN A 354 -11.21 -0.60 35.33
CA ASN A 354 -11.00 -1.94 35.90
C ASN A 354 -9.51 -2.25 36.14
N GLY A 355 -8.61 -1.66 35.35
CA GLY A 355 -7.16 -1.75 35.55
C GLY A 355 -6.64 -1.05 36.81
N CYS A 356 -7.43 -0.12 37.37
CA CYS A 356 -7.15 0.55 38.64
C CYS A 356 -7.67 -0.21 39.87
N GLY A 357 -8.25 -1.41 39.70
CA GLY A 357 -8.92 -2.16 40.77
C GLY A 357 -8.42 -3.58 41.05
N GLY A 358 -7.23 -3.97 40.58
CA GLY A 358 -6.71 -5.33 40.74
C GLY A 358 -5.26 -5.39 41.25
N ASP A 359 -5.10 -5.94 42.44
CA ASP A 359 -3.90 -6.40 43.15
C ASP A 359 -2.51 -5.96 42.61
N ASP A 360 -1.80 -5.20 43.44
CA ASP A 360 -0.44 -4.66 43.26
C ASP A 360 0.63 -5.69 42.84
N ASP A 361 0.35 -6.99 42.96
CA ASP A 361 1.31 -8.05 42.69
C ASP A 361 1.60 -8.29 41.19
N ASN A 362 0.79 -7.75 40.27
CA ASN A 362 0.97 -7.98 38.82
C ASN A 362 1.56 -6.79 38.04
N ILE A 363 1.77 -5.64 38.70
CA ILE A 363 2.34 -4.43 38.08
C ILE A 363 3.84 -4.65 37.77
N ASN A 364 4.56 -5.37 38.64
CA ASN A 364 5.98 -5.66 38.45
C ASN A 364 6.29 -6.62 37.29
N GLU A 365 5.36 -7.48 36.87
CA GLU A 365 5.53 -8.31 35.66
C GLU A 365 5.26 -7.52 34.38
N LYS A 366 4.27 -6.61 34.36
CA LYS A 366 4.00 -5.73 33.22
C LYS A 366 5.09 -4.67 33.00
N PHE A 367 5.72 -4.15 34.06
CA PHE A 367 6.84 -3.21 33.90
C PHE A 367 8.13 -3.89 33.42
N LYS A 368 8.36 -5.17 33.72
CA LYS A 368 9.52 -5.92 33.20
C LYS A 368 9.47 -6.15 31.68
N SER A 369 8.30 -6.10 31.04
CA SER A 369 8.20 -6.18 29.58
C SER A 369 8.36 -4.82 28.87
N PHE A 370 8.31 -3.69 29.61
CA PHE A 370 8.39 -2.33 29.07
C PHE A 370 9.63 -1.53 29.47
N THR A 371 10.55 -2.09 30.25
CA THR A 371 11.85 -1.44 30.44
C THR A 371 12.67 -1.55 29.15
N LEU A 372 12.70 -0.45 28.38
CA LEU A 372 13.83 -0.16 27.49
C LEU A 372 15.11 -0.31 28.33
N SER A 373 15.87 -1.38 28.06
CA SER A 373 17.13 -1.59 28.73
C SER A 373 18.04 -0.40 28.45
N LEU A 374 18.40 0.35 29.50
CA LEU A 374 19.42 1.40 29.46
C LEU A 374 20.69 0.81 28.84
N ILE A 375 20.99 1.19 27.60
CA ILE A 375 22.29 0.95 26.98
C ILE A 375 23.26 1.89 27.69
N VAL A 376 23.85 1.43 28.78
CA VAL A 376 24.98 2.12 29.40
C VAL A 376 26.15 2.05 28.41
N PRO A 377 26.69 3.18 27.92
CA PRO A 377 27.84 3.14 27.04
C PRO A 377 29.00 2.48 27.79
N LYS A 378 29.57 1.40 27.23
CA LYS A 378 30.80 0.82 27.73
C LYS A 378 31.89 1.89 27.64
N ASN A 379 32.19 2.54 28.76
CA ASN A 379 33.40 3.34 28.91
C ASN A 379 34.58 2.42 28.61
N LYS A 380 35.26 2.69 27.49
CA LYS A 380 36.54 2.10 27.17
C LYS A 380 37.50 2.50 28.29
N THR A 381 37.82 1.53 29.14
CA THR A 381 38.96 1.60 30.04
C THR A 381 40.20 1.87 29.20
N LYS A 382 40.79 3.06 29.35
CA LYS A 382 42.14 3.35 28.89
C LYS A 382 43.07 2.40 29.64
N LYS A 383 43.68 1.46 28.91
CA LYS A 383 44.92 0.82 29.36
C LYS A 383 46.02 1.86 29.20
N ASN A 384 46.62 2.25 30.32
CA ASN A 384 48.00 2.71 30.34
C ASN A 384 48.92 1.50 30.25
#